data_AF-A0A524N2N6-F1
#
_entry.id   AF-A0A524N2N6-F1
#
_cell.length_a   1.000
_cell.length_b   1.000
_cell.length_c   1.000
_cell.angle_alpha   90.00
_cell.angle_beta   90.00
_cell.angle_gamma   90.00
#
_symmetry.space_group_name_H-M   'P 1'
#
loop_
_entity.id
_entity.type
_entity.pdbx_description
1 polymer ?
#
loop_
_entity_poly.entity_id
_entity_poly.type
_entity_poly.pdbx_seq_one_letter_code
_entity_poly.pdbx_strand_id
1 'polypeptide(L)'
;MGENVAALLPCMWTYLDVGGILADIGGYKSHFIYGAWCEAYTVPDYIDLVKVYRNLVNRSAEGAGKTEKNRMRRHFSLSMRYEYMFWNMAYSMEKWIIY
;
A
#
# COMPACT_ATOMS: atom_id res chain seq x y z
N MET A 1 0.59 -5.95 18.31
CA MET A 1 0.32 -6.49 16.97
C MET A 1 -0.31 -5.44 16.05
N GLY A 2 -1.21 -4.58 16.54
CA GLY A 2 -1.88 -3.56 15.73
C GLY A 2 -0.94 -2.57 15.03
N GLU A 3 0.15 -2.17 15.68
CA GLU A 3 1.17 -1.27 15.10
C GLU A 3 1.82 -1.85 13.84
N ASN A 4 2.16 -3.15 13.85
CA ASN A 4 2.80 -3.83 12.72
C ASN A 4 1.85 -3.95 11.53
N VAL A 5 0.59 -4.34 11.78
CA VAL A 5 -0.41 -4.46 10.71
C VAL A 5 -0.76 -3.08 10.14
N ALA A 6 -0.83 -2.05 10.99
CA ALA A 6 -1.01 -0.68 10.53
C ALA A 6 0.16 -0.18 9.68
N ALA A 7 1.39 -0.61 9.98
CA ALA A 7 2.57 -0.32 9.15
C ALA A 7 2.54 -1.05 7.80
N LEU A 8 1.97 -2.25 7.74
CA LEU A 8 1.97 -3.08 6.52
C LEU A 8 0.82 -2.71 5.56
N LEU A 9 -0.33 -2.29 6.09
CA LEU A 9 -1.53 -2.03 5.29
C LEU A 9 -1.31 -1.06 4.10
N PRO A 10 -0.55 0.05 4.22
CA PRO A 10 -0.27 0.96 3.11
C PRO A 10 0.22 0.25 1.85
N CYS A 11 1.17 -0.69 1.96
CA CYS A 11 1.73 -1.42 0.81
C CYS A 11 0.63 -2.12 -0.01
N MET A 12 -0.29 -2.82 0.65
CA MET A 12 -1.34 -3.51 -0.09
C MET A 12 -2.43 -2.58 -0.59
N TRP A 13 -2.85 -1.62 0.24
CA TRP A 13 -3.96 -0.74 -0.07
C TRP A 13 -3.60 0.26 -1.20
N THR A 14 -2.44 0.90 -1.16
CA THR A 14 -2.05 1.88 -2.19
C THR A 14 -1.96 1.25 -3.58
N TYR A 15 -1.46 0.02 -3.67
CA TYR A 15 -1.37 -0.71 -4.94
C TYR A 15 -2.75 -1.03 -5.53
N LEU A 16 -3.72 -1.41 -4.69
CA LEU A 16 -5.10 -1.59 -5.13
C LEU A 16 -5.71 -0.26 -5.60
N ASP A 17 -5.53 0.82 -4.83
CA ASP A 17 -6.10 2.13 -5.16
C ASP A 17 -5.51 2.68 -6.47
N VAL A 18 -4.18 2.61 -6.65
CA VAL A 18 -3.49 3.03 -7.87
C VAL A 18 -3.89 2.15 -9.06
N GLY A 19 -3.96 0.82 -8.87
CA GLY A 19 -4.41 -0.11 -9.90
C GLY A 19 -5.84 0.20 -10.38
N GLY A 20 -6.75 0.51 -9.44
CA GLY A 20 -8.11 0.93 -9.76
C GLY A 20 -8.16 2.23 -10.59
N ILE A 21 -7.41 3.26 -10.15
CA ILE A 21 -7.31 4.53 -10.89
C ILE A 21 -6.75 4.30 -12.31
N LEU A 22 -5.71 3.48 -12.44
CA LEU A 22 -5.13 3.16 -13.74
C LEU A 22 -6.15 2.44 -14.62
N ALA A 23 -6.87 1.44 -14.09
CA ALA A 23 -7.91 0.69 -14.80
C ALA A 23 -8.95 1.60 -15.46
N ASP A 24 -9.36 2.66 -14.77
CA ASP A 24 -10.27 3.68 -15.29
C ASP A 24 -9.65 4.53 -16.41
N ILE A 25 -8.36 4.88 -16.29
CA ILE A 25 -7.61 5.65 -17.31
C ILE A 25 -7.35 4.82 -18.58
N GLY A 26 -7.10 3.52 -18.43
CA GLY A 26 -7.01 2.54 -19.53
C GLY A 26 -5.75 2.60 -20.42
N GLY A 27 -4.92 3.64 -20.33
CA GLY A 27 -3.76 3.86 -21.21
C GLY A 27 -2.64 2.81 -21.12
N TYR A 28 -2.62 1.97 -20.09
CA TYR A 28 -1.60 0.94 -19.87
C TYR A 28 -1.93 -0.40 -20.57
N LYS A 29 -3.17 -0.59 -21.04
CA LYS A 29 -3.68 -1.88 -21.55
C LYS A 29 -2.95 -2.39 -22.79
N SER A 30 -2.36 -1.51 -23.59
CA SER A 30 -1.59 -1.89 -24.78
C SER A 30 -0.14 -2.31 -24.48
N HIS A 31 0.34 -2.09 -23.25
CA HIS A 31 1.71 -2.42 -22.86
C HIS A 31 1.74 -3.68 -22.01
N PHE A 32 2.29 -4.78 -22.53
CA PHE A 32 2.26 -6.10 -21.88
C PHE A 32 2.67 -6.09 -20.39
N ILE A 33 3.82 -5.47 -20.07
CA ILE A 33 4.33 -5.44 -18.68
C ILE A 33 3.44 -4.62 -17.74
N TYR A 34 3.02 -3.41 -18.14
CA TYR A 34 2.21 -2.53 -17.30
C TYR A 34 0.75 -2.99 -17.21
N GLY A 35 0.24 -3.62 -18.27
CA GLY A 35 -1.01 -4.40 -18.28
C GLY A 35 -1.02 -5.45 -17.18
N ALA A 36 -0.11 -6.40 -17.26
CA ALA A 36 -0.01 -7.49 -16.30
C ALA A 36 0.21 -7.00 -14.86
N TRP A 37 1.03 -5.96 -14.68
CA TRP A 37 1.25 -5.35 -13.36
C TRP A 37 -0.04 -4.78 -12.77
N CYS A 38 -0.80 -4.00 -13.54
CA CYS A 38 -2.04 -3.39 -13.04
C CYS A 38 -3.14 -4.43 -12.79
N GLU A 39 -3.24 -5.45 -13.64
CA GLU A 39 -4.17 -6.56 -13.45
C GLU A 39 -3.88 -7.30 -12.14
N ALA A 40 -2.62 -7.57 -11.83
CA ALA A 40 -2.22 -8.28 -10.62
C ALA A 40 -2.71 -7.62 -9.32
N TYR A 41 -2.89 -6.30 -9.29
CA TYR A 41 -3.36 -5.55 -8.11
C TYR A 41 -4.85 -5.22 -8.13
N THR A 42 -5.57 -5.59 -9.18
CA THR A 42 -7.02 -5.35 -9.33
C THR A 42 -7.85 -6.62 -9.42
N VAL A 43 -7.23 -7.80 -9.36
CA VAL A 43 -7.94 -9.09 -9.28
C VAL A 43 -8.73 -9.25 -7.97
N PRO A 44 -9.85 -10.00 -8.00
CA PRO A 44 -10.70 -10.21 -6.82
C PRO A 44 -9.94 -10.70 -5.57
N ASP A 45 -9.03 -11.65 -5.73
CA ASP A 45 -8.25 -12.21 -4.61
C ASP A 45 -7.40 -11.15 -3.90
N TYR A 46 -6.82 -10.22 -4.67
CA TYR A 46 -6.04 -9.12 -4.10
C TYR A 46 -6.93 -8.10 -3.41
N ILE A 47 -8.09 -7.78 -3.99
CA ILE A 47 -9.10 -6.92 -3.37
C ILE A 47 -9.52 -7.49 -2.01
N ASP A 48 -9.80 -8.79 -1.95
CA ASP A 48 -10.21 -9.46 -0.72
C ASP A 48 -9.07 -9.52 0.30
N LEU A 49 -7.83 -9.73 -0.14
CA LEU A 49 -6.64 -9.62 0.71
C LEU A 49 -6.57 -8.23 1.38
N VAL A 50 -6.70 -7.15 0.61
CA VAL A 50 -6.70 -5.77 1.15
C VAL A 50 -7.81 -5.59 2.18
N LYS A 51 -9.03 -6.10 1.91
CA LYS A 51 -10.14 -6.07 2.88
C LYS A 51 -9.79 -6.80 4.18
N VAL A 52 -9.14 -7.97 4.10
CA VAL A 52 -8.70 -8.72 5.30
C VAL A 52 -7.76 -7.87 6.15
N TYR A 53 -6.76 -7.21 5.55
CA TYR A 53 -5.82 -6.37 6.29
C TYR A 53 -6.48 -5.12 6.88
N ARG A 54 -7.39 -4.46 6.15
CA ARG A 54 -8.17 -3.34 6.69
C ARG A 54 -8.98 -3.76 7.92
N ASN A 55 -9.65 -4.90 7.84
CA ASN A 55 -10.42 -5.45 8.95
C ASN A 55 -9.51 -5.86 10.14
N LEU A 56 -8.31 -6.37 9.88
CA LEU A 56 -7.35 -6.70 10.94
C LEU A 56 -6.85 -5.45 11.67
N VAL A 57 -6.61 -4.35 10.96
CA VAL A 57 -6.28 -3.05 11.58
C VAL A 57 -7.45 -2.55 12.43
N ASN A 58 -8.68 -2.60 11.90
CA ASN A 58 -9.88 -2.18 12.64
C ASN A 58 -10.07 -2.96 13.94
N ARG A 59 -10.04 -4.30 13.88
CA ARG A 59 -10.15 -5.16 15.07
C ARG A 59 -9.01 -4.91 16.07
N SER A 60 -7.78 -4.70 15.59
CA SER A 60 -6.66 -4.36 16.46
C SER A 60 -6.86 -3.02 17.16
N ALA A 61 -7.48 -2.06 16.47
CA ALA A 61 -7.77 -0.75 17.04
C ALA A 61 -8.92 -0.80 18.06
N GLU A 62 -9.92 -1.67 17.93
CA GLU A 62 -11.04 -1.75 18.89
C GLU A 62 -10.56 -1.96 20.34
N GLY A 63 -9.65 -2.92 20.55
CA GLY A 63 -9.06 -3.22 21.87
C GLY A 63 -7.92 -2.29 22.30
N ALA A 64 -7.42 -1.43 21.41
CA ALA A 64 -6.24 -0.63 21.68
C ALA A 64 -6.54 0.64 22.50
N GLY A 65 -5.66 0.94 23.45
CA GLY A 65 -5.66 2.20 24.19
C GLY A 65 -5.27 3.40 23.31
N LYS A 66 -5.46 4.62 23.83
CA LYS A 66 -5.17 5.87 23.08
C LYS A 66 -3.72 5.93 22.57
N THR A 67 -2.76 5.54 23.39
CA THR A 67 -1.34 5.58 23.04
C THR A 67 -1.01 4.63 21.89
N GLU A 68 -1.49 3.39 21.93
CA GLU A 68 -1.28 2.42 20.84
C GLU A 68 -1.98 2.88 19.56
N LYS A 69 -3.23 3.36 19.65
CA LYS A 69 -3.95 3.95 18.52
C LYS A 69 -3.19 5.12 17.86
N ASN A 70 -2.45 5.90 18.64
CA ASN A 70 -1.62 6.98 18.09
C ASN A 70 -0.38 6.42 17.37
N ARG A 71 0.26 5.37 17.91
CA ARG A 71 1.39 4.70 17.26
C ARG A 71 0.96 3.99 15.97
N MET A 72 -0.18 3.30 15.97
CA MET A 72 -0.77 2.70 14.75
C MET A 72 -0.93 3.74 13.63
N ARG A 73 -1.52 4.91 13.94
CA ARG A 73 -1.66 6.01 12.98
C ARG A 73 -0.29 6.50 12.48
N ARG A 74 0.66 6.70 13.40
CA ARG A 74 2.02 7.13 13.05
C ARG A 74 2.70 6.15 12.10
N HIS A 75 2.61 4.85 12.37
CA HIS A 75 3.22 3.83 11.52
C HIS A 75 2.55 3.75 10.15
N PHE A 76 1.21 3.79 10.09
CA PHE A 76 0.49 3.87 8.82
C PHE A 76 0.93 5.09 7.98
N SER A 77 0.95 6.28 8.58
CA SER A 77 1.38 7.51 7.90
C SER A 77 2.85 7.46 7.46
N LEU A 78 3.73 6.84 8.25
CA LEU A 78 5.14 6.68 7.89
C LEU A 78 5.30 5.73 6.70
N SER A 79 4.61 4.60 6.72
CA SER A 79 4.62 3.65 5.59
C SER A 79 4.05 4.27 4.31
N MET A 80 2.99 5.09 4.38
CA MET A 80 2.51 5.86 3.22
C MET A 80 3.59 6.79 2.64
N ARG A 81 4.42 7.41 3.48
CA ARG A 81 5.57 8.21 3.01
C ARG A 81 6.62 7.33 2.34
N TYR A 82 6.88 6.15 2.88
CA TYR A 82 7.80 5.20 2.25
C TYR A 82 7.28 4.66 0.92
N GLU A 83 5.97 4.42 0.76
CA GLU A 83 5.37 4.07 -0.52
C GLU A 83 5.60 5.17 -1.57
N TYR A 84 5.35 6.44 -1.20
CA TYR A 84 5.66 7.57 -2.07
C TYR A 84 7.15 7.62 -2.44
N MET A 85 8.03 7.46 -1.45
CA MET A 85 9.48 7.44 -1.68
C MET A 85 9.91 6.26 -2.56
N PHE A 86 9.28 5.10 -2.43
CA PHE A 86 9.57 3.92 -3.25
C PHE A 86 9.30 4.20 -4.73
N TRP A 87 8.15 4.81 -5.05
CA TRP A 87 7.84 5.22 -6.42
C TRP A 87 8.83 6.27 -6.94
N ASN A 88 9.16 7.26 -6.11
CA ASN A 88 10.12 8.29 -6.48
C ASN A 88 11.54 7.73 -6.68
N MET A 89 11.98 6.80 -5.84
CA MET A 89 13.26 6.09 -5.91
C MET A 89 13.38 5.35 -7.24
N ALA A 90 12.34 4.61 -7.63
CA ALA A 90 12.29 3.90 -8.92
C ALA A 90 12.32 4.88 -10.11
N TYR A 91 11.54 5.95 -10.05
CA TYR A 91 11.47 6.95 -11.13
C TYR A 91 12.77 7.73 -11.32
N SER A 92 13.42 8.11 -10.21
CA SER A 92 14.69 8.84 -10.21
C SER A 92 15.92 7.94 -10.36
N MET A 93 15.74 6.61 -10.38
CA MET A 93 16.82 5.62 -10.35
C MET A 93 17.83 5.90 -9.23
N GLU A 94 17.30 6.19 -8.04
CA GLU A 94 18.09 6.55 -6.86
C GLU A 94 19.16 5.48 -6.57
N LYS A 95 20.34 5.96 -6.15
CA LYS A 95 21.50 5.11 -5.85
C LYS A 95 21.94 5.35 -4.42
N TRP A 96 22.54 4.33 -3.85
CA TRP A 96 23.27 4.47 -2.60
C TRP A 96 24.34 5.54 -2.74
N ILE A 97 24.39 6.45 -1.76
CA ILE A 97 25.52 7.35 -1.61
C ILE A 97 26.65 6.51 -1.02
N ILE A 98 27.59 6.10 -1.87
CA ILE A 98 28.81 5.43 -1.44
C ILE A 98 29.78 6.54 -1.03
N TYR A 99 30.19 6.53 0.24
CA TYR A 99 31.24 7.41 0.77
C TYR A 99 32.60 6.71 0.69
#